data_AF-A0A919JA87-F1
#
_entry.id   AF-A0A919JA87-F1
#
_cell.length_a   1.000
_cell.length_b   1.000
_cell.length_c   1.000
_cell.angle_alpha   90.00
_cell.angle_beta   90.00
_cell.angle_gamma   90.00
#
_symmetry.space_group_name_H-M   'P 1'
#
loop_
_entity.id
_entity.type
_entity.pdbx_description
1 polymer ?
#
loop_
_entity_poly.entity_id
_entity_poly.type
_entity_poly.pdbx_seq_one_letter_code
_entity_poly.pdbx_strand_id
1 'polypeptide(L)'
;MTSRRLTLTLAVCLGVAAAAWTNGSAAWAADPTVGCRPAPPAAENATVTRQVYAQAIRDGVSPRVLLATFEAAWVESRLNNCSNGDLDSMGVFQQRASWGSADARTTVATATHAFVVRAKNVDATSAPSVTAGQIAQKVQASAYPDRYDQAQGTATALLNAYGVTNGAGTRMIGPNAYMDVSNSGQIYAWSSRYLGGSPGGYSGRFTDAKVTTGDNGYWLLTSAGQIYAYGNAPYLGGGAAGHTGDLVALAATPNDQGYVMLSASGQVYAYGNAGYFGGSPAGAGGEFTDIEMTPTGRGYWLLTSAGQVYAYGDAGFFGGSPGGFTRAITAMSPTPDGRGYVLVSKTGQVYAYGNASFKGGSPVGVSGEITDISYTPGSGYLLISSSGQHYGYGDAPFIGNPSGANPF
;
A
#
# COMPACT_ATOMS: atom_id res chain seq x y z
N MET A 1 74.08 3.20 -7.55
CA MET A 1 73.29 2.06 -7.04
C MET A 1 72.40 2.58 -5.93
N THR A 2 71.16 2.94 -6.25
CA THR A 2 70.18 3.55 -5.33
C THR A 2 68.85 2.84 -5.54
N SER A 3 68.56 1.85 -4.69
CA SER A 3 67.31 1.11 -4.73
C SER A 3 66.19 1.94 -4.09
N ARG A 4 65.22 2.40 -4.90
CA ARG A 4 63.94 2.91 -4.38
C ARG A 4 63.09 1.73 -3.92
N ARG A 5 62.80 1.67 -2.62
CA ARG A 5 61.77 0.79 -2.05
C ARG A 5 60.40 1.38 -2.40
N LEU A 6 59.60 0.66 -3.18
CA LEU A 6 58.16 0.92 -3.30
C LEU A 6 57.46 0.32 -2.08
N THR A 7 56.86 1.18 -1.26
CA THR A 7 55.93 0.77 -0.21
C THR A 7 54.57 0.54 -0.85
N LEU A 8 54.15 -0.72 -0.95
CA LEU A 8 52.82 -1.11 -1.43
C LEU A 8 51.84 -0.94 -0.25
N THR A 9 51.07 0.15 -0.24
CA THR A 9 50.01 0.34 0.76
C THR A 9 48.81 -0.51 0.36
N LEU A 10 48.61 -1.63 1.07
CA LEU A 10 47.45 -2.49 0.92
C LEU A 10 46.21 -1.75 1.45
N ALA A 11 45.36 -1.23 0.57
CA ALA A 11 44.06 -0.70 0.95
C ALA A 11 43.15 -1.88 1.34
N VAL A 12 42.91 -2.05 2.64
CA VAL A 12 41.88 -2.95 3.14
C VAL A 12 40.52 -2.32 2.84
N CYS A 13 39.92 -2.70 1.71
CA CYS A 13 38.51 -2.47 1.46
C CYS A 13 37.73 -3.37 2.43
N LEU A 14 37.19 -2.79 3.51
CA LEU A 14 36.10 -3.38 4.28
C LEU A 14 34.88 -3.41 3.35
N GLY A 15 34.76 -4.50 2.58
CA GLY A 15 33.54 -4.82 1.85
C GLY A 15 32.43 -5.07 2.85
N VAL A 16 31.51 -4.11 2.99
CA VAL A 16 30.20 -4.39 3.58
C VAL A 16 29.53 -5.37 2.63
N ALA A 17 29.42 -6.62 3.06
CA ALA A 17 28.74 -7.65 2.29
C ALA A 17 27.29 -7.21 2.06
N ALA A 18 26.97 -6.82 0.82
CA ALA A 18 25.60 -6.81 0.35
C ALA A 18 25.12 -8.26 0.43
N ALA A 19 24.26 -8.55 1.41
CA ALA A 19 23.55 -9.82 1.45
C ALA A 19 22.69 -9.90 0.18
N ALA A 20 23.18 -10.61 -0.83
CA ALA A 20 22.40 -10.98 -1.99
C ALA A 20 21.30 -11.93 -1.51
N TRP A 21 20.09 -11.41 -1.37
CA TRP A 21 18.90 -12.22 -1.13
C TRP A 21 18.67 -13.05 -2.38
N THR A 22 18.97 -14.34 -2.29
CA THR A 22 18.65 -15.31 -3.34
C THR A 22 17.15 -15.30 -3.57
N ASN A 23 16.74 -15.10 -4.82
CA ASN A 23 15.39 -15.26 -5.33
C ASN A 23 14.85 -16.66 -5.00
N GLY A 24 14.22 -16.79 -3.84
CA GLY A 24 13.41 -17.92 -3.45
C GLY A 24 11.96 -17.48 -3.44
N SER A 25 11.10 -18.27 -4.09
CA SER A 25 9.64 -18.25 -3.99
C SER A 25 9.14 -18.57 -2.57
N ALA A 26 9.61 -17.84 -1.57
CA ALA A 26 9.36 -18.06 -0.14
C ALA A 26 8.20 -17.21 0.40
N ALA A 27 7.32 -16.71 -0.45
CA ALA A 27 5.97 -16.44 0.01
C ALA A 27 5.33 -17.82 0.31
N TRP A 28 4.44 -17.94 1.29
CA TRP A 28 3.58 -19.11 1.55
C TRP A 28 4.08 -20.23 2.50
N ALA A 29 5.36 -20.37 2.84
CA ALA A 29 5.79 -21.43 3.78
C ALA A 29 5.98 -20.92 5.22
N ALA A 30 5.43 -21.67 6.18
CA ALA A 30 5.49 -21.42 7.62
C ALA A 30 6.92 -21.42 8.19
N ASP A 31 7.10 -20.79 9.35
CA ASP A 31 8.19 -21.13 10.26
C ASP A 31 7.77 -22.40 11.04
N PRO A 32 8.39 -23.58 10.78
CA PRO A 32 8.01 -24.83 11.43
C PRO A 32 8.38 -24.91 12.92
N THR A 33 9.09 -23.91 13.45
CA THR A 33 9.64 -23.94 14.82
C THR A 33 8.73 -23.31 15.88
N VAL A 34 7.65 -22.63 15.50
CA VAL A 34 6.74 -21.96 16.44
C VAL A 34 5.62 -22.89 16.87
N GLY A 35 5.52 -23.18 18.17
CA GLY A 35 4.44 -23.99 18.73
C GLY A 35 3.38 -23.18 19.48
N CYS A 36 2.12 -23.64 19.46
CA CYS A 36 1.03 -23.03 20.24
C CYS A 36 0.72 -23.79 21.55
N ARG A 37 1.54 -24.79 21.90
CA ARG A 37 1.45 -25.52 23.16
C ARG A 37 2.71 -25.39 24.02
N PRO A 38 2.56 -25.22 25.36
CA PRO A 38 1.31 -25.22 26.13
C PRO A 38 0.47 -23.92 26.02
N ALA A 39 1.03 -22.86 25.44
CA ALA A 39 0.32 -21.64 25.07
C ALA A 39 0.98 -21.00 23.84
N PRO A 40 0.25 -20.22 23.02
CA PRO A 40 0.85 -19.46 21.93
C PRO A 40 1.87 -18.43 22.44
N PRO A 41 2.81 -17.97 21.60
CA PRO A 41 3.69 -16.84 21.91
C PRO A 41 2.91 -15.62 22.41
N ALA A 42 3.48 -14.82 23.31
CA ALA A 42 2.78 -13.66 23.88
C ALA A 42 2.53 -12.54 22.86
N ALA A 43 3.50 -12.32 21.97
CA ALA A 43 3.41 -11.35 20.89
C ALA A 43 2.89 -12.02 19.61
N GLU A 44 2.30 -11.19 18.76
CA GLU A 44 1.97 -11.50 17.40
C GLU A 44 3.21 -11.65 16.51
N ASN A 45 3.08 -12.46 15.47
CA ASN A 45 4.06 -12.47 14.39
C ASN A 45 3.61 -11.50 13.31
N ALA A 46 4.26 -10.34 13.22
CA ALA A 46 3.94 -9.31 12.24
C ALA A 46 3.86 -9.86 10.80
N THR A 47 4.73 -10.78 10.37
CA THR A 47 4.67 -11.35 9.02
C THR A 47 3.40 -12.16 8.80
N VAL A 48 3.02 -12.99 9.78
CA VAL A 48 1.80 -13.80 9.73
C VAL A 48 0.56 -12.91 9.78
N THR A 49 0.53 -11.91 10.67
CA THR A 49 -0.58 -10.96 10.77
C THR A 49 -0.84 -10.25 9.45
N ARG A 50 0.23 -9.81 8.78
CA ARG A 50 0.16 -9.17 7.46
C ARG A 50 -0.37 -10.11 6.38
N GLN A 51 0.04 -11.38 6.40
CA GLN A 51 -0.45 -12.39 5.47
C GLN A 51 -1.94 -12.69 5.67
N VAL A 52 -2.41 -12.76 6.92
CA VAL A 52 -3.83 -12.94 7.23
C VAL A 52 -4.66 -11.77 6.71
N TYR A 53 -4.24 -10.53 6.97
CA TYR A 53 -4.92 -9.35 6.42
C TYR A 53 -4.96 -9.39 4.89
N ALA A 54 -3.80 -9.57 4.24
CA ALA A 54 -3.68 -9.54 2.79
C ALA A 54 -4.57 -10.56 2.11
N GLN A 55 -4.60 -11.78 2.65
CA GLN A 55 -5.44 -12.82 2.11
C GLN A 55 -6.93 -12.53 2.34
N ALA A 56 -7.32 -12.06 3.53
CA ALA A 56 -8.71 -11.71 3.81
C ALA A 56 -9.23 -10.61 2.87
N ILE A 57 -8.42 -9.56 2.62
CA ILE A 57 -8.77 -8.52 1.64
C ILE A 57 -8.86 -9.08 0.23
N ARG A 58 -7.93 -9.93 -0.20
CA ARG A 58 -7.99 -10.62 -1.50
C ARG A 58 -9.27 -11.42 -1.69
N ASP A 59 -9.76 -12.03 -0.60
CA ASP A 59 -10.99 -12.80 -0.60
C ASP A 59 -12.26 -11.93 -0.49
N GLY A 60 -12.12 -10.60 -0.51
CA GLY A 60 -13.23 -9.64 -0.57
C GLY A 60 -14.15 -9.73 0.66
N VAL A 61 -13.59 -9.65 1.86
CA VAL A 61 -14.33 -9.71 3.13
C VAL A 61 -15.00 -8.40 3.50
N SER A 62 -16.10 -8.47 4.26
CA SER A 62 -16.70 -7.32 4.94
C SER A 62 -15.86 -6.90 6.15
N PRO A 63 -16.02 -5.70 6.72
CA PRO A 63 -15.23 -5.25 7.87
C PRO A 63 -15.59 -6.11 9.08
N ARG A 64 -16.85 -6.55 9.14
CA ARG A 64 -17.35 -7.50 10.15
C ARG A 64 -16.65 -8.87 10.01
N VAL A 65 -16.50 -9.40 8.80
CA VAL A 65 -15.77 -10.65 8.55
C VAL A 65 -14.26 -10.48 8.75
N LEU A 66 -13.69 -9.34 8.39
CA LEU A 66 -12.28 -9.02 8.60
C LEU A 66 -11.96 -8.97 10.10
N LEU A 67 -12.81 -8.29 10.88
CA LEU A 67 -12.72 -8.27 12.33
C LEU A 67 -12.85 -9.67 12.93
N ALA A 68 -13.84 -10.46 12.47
CA ALA A 68 -14.01 -11.85 12.92
C ALA A 68 -12.78 -12.72 12.61
N THR A 69 -12.14 -12.48 11.46
CA THR A 69 -10.90 -13.17 11.06
C THR A 69 -9.74 -12.84 12.01
N PHE A 70 -9.60 -11.56 12.38
CA PHE A 70 -8.56 -11.13 13.30
C PHE A 70 -8.82 -11.56 14.75
N GLU A 71 -10.06 -11.51 15.21
CA GLU A 71 -10.47 -12.06 16.51
C GLU A 71 -10.17 -13.56 16.57
N ALA A 72 -10.52 -14.31 15.52
CA ALA A 72 -10.24 -15.74 15.45
C ALA A 72 -8.74 -16.04 15.49
N ALA A 73 -7.95 -15.43 14.59
CA ALA A 73 -6.51 -15.66 14.55
C ALA A 73 -5.80 -15.21 15.83
N TRP A 74 -6.28 -14.14 16.48
CA TRP A 74 -5.73 -13.68 17.75
C TRP A 74 -6.02 -14.67 18.88
N VAL A 75 -7.26 -15.12 19.02
CA VAL A 75 -7.65 -16.07 20.07
C VAL A 75 -6.95 -17.41 19.90
N GLU A 76 -6.83 -17.90 18.67
CA GLU A 76 -6.31 -19.23 18.39
C GLU A 76 -4.78 -19.30 18.51
N SER A 77 -4.06 -18.29 18.04
CA SER A 77 -2.60 -18.35 17.96
C SER A 77 -1.89 -17.03 18.28
N ARG A 78 -2.63 -15.98 18.65
CA ARG A 78 -2.13 -14.60 18.66
C ARG A 78 -1.51 -14.21 17.31
N LEU A 79 -2.09 -14.67 16.20
CA LEU A 79 -1.55 -14.49 14.85
C LEU A 79 -0.13 -15.07 14.67
N ASN A 80 0.13 -16.25 15.24
CA ASN A 80 1.36 -17.01 14.99
C ASN A 80 1.03 -18.25 14.16
N ASN A 81 1.84 -18.53 13.14
CA ASN A 81 1.61 -19.71 12.30
C ASN A 81 2.21 -20.96 12.94
N CYS A 82 1.46 -21.57 13.86
CA CYS A 82 1.98 -22.62 14.73
C CYS A 82 2.08 -23.99 14.04
N SER A 83 3.18 -24.72 14.27
CA SER A 83 3.38 -26.09 13.79
C SER A 83 2.67 -27.14 14.64
N ASN A 84 2.17 -26.78 15.83
CA ASN A 84 1.39 -27.67 16.68
C ASN A 84 0.31 -26.91 17.47
N GLY A 85 -0.59 -27.66 18.10
CA GLY A 85 -1.77 -27.17 18.78
C GLY A 85 -2.40 -28.21 19.69
N ASP A 86 -3.67 -28.01 20.08
CA ASP A 86 -4.44 -29.08 20.69
C ASP A 86 -4.79 -30.18 19.69
N LEU A 87 -4.66 -31.45 20.10
CA LEU A 87 -4.82 -32.61 19.24
C LEU A 87 -4.01 -32.48 17.92
N ASP A 88 -4.71 -32.38 16.80
CA ASP A 88 -4.17 -32.24 15.44
C ASP A 88 -4.28 -30.81 14.88
N SER A 89 -4.65 -29.83 15.71
CA SER A 89 -4.76 -28.42 15.31
C SER A 89 -3.41 -27.82 14.93
N MET A 90 -3.40 -27.07 13.83
CA MET A 90 -2.19 -26.40 13.31
C MET A 90 -2.53 -25.05 12.69
N GLY A 91 -1.49 -24.23 12.51
CA GLY A 91 -1.54 -22.96 11.80
C GLY A 91 -2.14 -21.80 12.59
N VAL A 92 -2.28 -20.67 11.91
CA VAL A 92 -2.70 -19.39 12.51
C VAL A 92 -4.13 -19.41 13.09
N PHE A 93 -4.99 -20.29 12.59
CA PHE A 93 -6.37 -20.48 13.07
C PHE A 93 -6.56 -21.76 13.89
N GLN A 94 -5.47 -22.49 14.21
CA GLN A 94 -5.51 -23.77 14.93
C GLN A 94 -6.54 -24.75 14.36
N GLN A 95 -6.62 -24.84 13.03
CA GLN A 95 -7.59 -25.65 12.32
C GLN A 95 -7.25 -27.15 12.47
N ARG A 96 -8.24 -28.00 12.73
CA ARG A 96 -8.11 -29.48 12.76
C ARG A 96 -8.04 -30.09 11.37
N ALA A 97 -7.69 -31.37 11.23
CA ALA A 97 -7.57 -32.06 9.93
C ALA A 97 -8.85 -32.04 9.09
N SER A 98 -10.03 -31.85 9.71
CA SER A 98 -11.30 -31.64 9.00
C SER A 98 -11.34 -30.37 8.14
N TRP A 99 -10.37 -29.47 8.28
CA TRP A 99 -10.23 -28.27 7.47
C TRP A 99 -9.34 -28.46 6.23
N GLY A 100 -8.59 -29.56 6.13
CA GLY A 100 -7.72 -29.84 4.99
C GLY A 100 -6.40 -30.53 5.38
N SER A 101 -5.50 -30.67 4.40
CA SER A 101 -4.17 -31.24 4.61
C SER A 101 -3.35 -30.42 5.62
N ALA A 102 -2.30 -31.01 6.19
CA ALA A 102 -1.38 -30.27 7.06
C ALA A 102 -0.82 -29.03 6.35
N ASP A 103 -0.31 -29.19 5.13
CA ASP A 103 0.23 -28.10 4.32
C ASP A 103 -0.78 -26.96 4.09
N ALA A 104 -2.04 -27.29 3.80
CA ALA A 104 -3.09 -26.29 3.61
C ALA A 104 -3.39 -25.51 4.90
N ARG A 105 -3.32 -26.16 6.06
CA ARG A 105 -3.60 -25.55 7.37
C ARG A 105 -2.40 -24.75 7.90
N THR A 106 -1.17 -25.10 7.52
CA THR A 106 0.04 -24.36 7.87
C THR A 106 0.47 -23.33 6.82
N THR A 107 -0.19 -23.28 5.67
CA THR A 107 -0.01 -22.20 4.70
C THR A 107 -0.96 -21.07 5.06
N VAL A 108 -0.44 -19.93 5.55
CA VAL A 108 -1.27 -18.83 6.09
C VAL A 108 -2.37 -18.40 5.12
N ALA A 109 -2.04 -18.20 3.85
CA ALA A 109 -3.02 -17.80 2.85
C ALA A 109 -4.12 -18.86 2.64
N THR A 110 -3.77 -20.14 2.53
CA THR A 110 -4.77 -21.21 2.36
C THR A 110 -5.65 -21.37 3.61
N ALA A 111 -5.06 -21.30 4.80
CA ALA A 111 -5.78 -21.37 6.07
C ALA A 111 -6.73 -20.16 6.26
N THR A 112 -6.27 -18.95 5.94
CA THR A 112 -7.09 -17.72 5.95
C THR A 112 -8.24 -17.82 4.97
N HIS A 113 -7.98 -18.22 3.73
CA HIS A 113 -9.01 -18.38 2.72
C HIS A 113 -10.10 -19.37 3.18
N ALA A 114 -9.70 -20.52 3.72
CA ALA A 114 -10.64 -21.51 4.23
C ALA A 114 -11.52 -20.98 5.38
N PHE A 115 -10.95 -20.21 6.31
CA PHE A 115 -11.70 -19.56 7.38
C PHE A 115 -12.68 -18.51 6.81
N VAL A 116 -12.17 -17.61 5.97
CA VAL A 116 -12.91 -16.49 5.41
C VAL A 116 -14.11 -16.95 4.59
N VAL A 117 -13.95 -17.98 3.75
CA VAL A 117 -15.06 -18.53 2.95
C VAL A 117 -16.22 -18.96 3.85
N ARG A 118 -15.92 -19.64 4.97
CA ARG A 118 -16.95 -20.05 5.94
C ARG A 118 -17.53 -18.85 6.68
N ALA A 119 -16.69 -17.89 7.08
CA ALA A 119 -17.11 -16.67 7.76
C ALA A 119 -18.07 -15.83 6.90
N LYS A 120 -17.80 -15.69 5.59
CA LYS A 120 -18.69 -14.99 4.65
C LYS A 120 -20.07 -15.67 4.56
N ASN A 121 -20.11 -16.99 4.53
CA ASN A 121 -21.39 -17.73 4.51
C ASN A 121 -22.19 -17.53 5.80
N VAL A 122 -21.51 -17.55 6.96
CA VAL A 122 -22.13 -17.25 8.25
C VAL A 122 -22.63 -15.80 8.30
N ASP A 123 -21.81 -14.85 7.86
CA ASP A 123 -22.10 -13.42 7.82
C ASP A 123 -23.34 -13.11 6.98
N ALA A 124 -23.44 -13.70 5.79
CA ALA A 124 -24.53 -13.50 4.83
C ALA A 124 -25.91 -13.91 5.36
N THR A 125 -25.96 -14.84 6.32
CA THR A 125 -27.18 -15.35 6.94
C THR A 125 -27.43 -14.77 8.34
N SER A 126 -26.48 -14.01 8.88
CA SER A 126 -26.53 -13.49 10.24
C SER A 126 -27.24 -12.14 10.31
N ALA A 127 -28.07 -11.97 11.35
CA ALA A 127 -28.70 -10.68 11.63
C ALA A 127 -27.65 -9.56 11.83
N PRO A 128 -27.99 -8.28 11.57
CA PRO A 128 -27.06 -7.16 11.78
C PRO A 128 -26.53 -7.03 13.21
N SER A 129 -27.29 -7.48 14.21
CA SER A 129 -26.90 -7.47 15.62
C SER A 129 -25.85 -8.54 16.00
N VAL A 130 -25.57 -9.50 15.09
CA VAL A 130 -24.54 -10.50 15.32
C VAL A 130 -23.17 -9.85 15.23
N THR A 131 -22.36 -10.01 16.27
CA THR A 131 -21.01 -9.45 16.35
C THR A 131 -20.02 -10.21 15.48
N ALA A 132 -18.85 -9.61 15.26
CA ALA A 132 -17.74 -10.28 14.59
C ALA A 132 -17.28 -11.53 15.37
N GLY A 133 -17.21 -11.45 16.70
CA GLY A 133 -16.76 -12.58 17.51
C GLY A 133 -17.75 -13.73 17.51
N GLN A 134 -19.05 -13.43 17.40
CA GLN A 134 -20.08 -14.46 17.21
C GLN A 134 -19.99 -15.13 15.83
N ILE A 135 -19.55 -14.42 14.78
CA ILE A 135 -19.26 -15.04 13.48
C ILE A 135 -18.03 -15.95 13.61
N ALA A 136 -16.95 -15.48 14.23
CA ALA A 136 -15.75 -16.28 14.50
C ALA A 136 -16.08 -17.56 15.28
N GLN A 137 -16.90 -17.44 16.33
CA GLN A 137 -17.37 -18.58 17.11
C GLN A 137 -18.19 -19.57 16.29
N LYS A 138 -19.11 -19.11 15.44
CA LYS A 138 -19.90 -20.00 14.57
C LYS A 138 -19.03 -20.75 13.56
N VAL A 139 -17.92 -20.15 13.13
CA VAL A 139 -16.97 -20.76 12.19
C VAL A 139 -16.05 -21.78 12.88
N GLN A 140 -15.51 -21.44 14.06
CA GLN A 140 -14.54 -22.27 14.78
C GLN A 140 -15.20 -23.33 15.68
N ALA A 141 -16.42 -23.07 16.17
CA ALA A 141 -17.12 -23.90 17.13
C ALA A 141 -16.27 -24.24 18.37
N SER A 142 -15.67 -23.20 18.99
CA SER A 142 -14.82 -23.35 20.18
C SER A 142 -15.65 -23.63 21.44
N ALA A 143 -15.04 -24.28 22.44
CA ALA A 143 -15.64 -24.52 23.74
C ALA A 143 -15.78 -23.25 24.61
N TYR A 144 -15.17 -22.13 24.19
CA TYR A 144 -15.17 -20.86 24.90
C TYR A 144 -15.70 -19.72 24.00
N PRO A 145 -17.03 -19.64 23.79
CA PRO A 145 -17.63 -18.78 22.78
C PRO A 145 -17.33 -17.29 22.97
N ASP A 146 -17.22 -16.82 24.22
CA ASP A 146 -17.07 -15.39 24.52
C ASP A 146 -15.66 -14.84 24.22
N ARG A 147 -14.67 -15.71 23.96
CA ARG A 147 -13.27 -15.27 23.80
C ARG A 147 -13.02 -14.41 22.57
N TYR A 148 -13.80 -14.57 21.51
CA TYR A 148 -13.61 -13.80 20.28
C TYR A 148 -14.08 -12.36 20.43
N ASP A 149 -15.27 -12.14 21.02
CA ASP A 149 -15.74 -10.78 21.31
C ASP A 149 -14.83 -10.07 22.32
N GLN A 150 -14.25 -10.80 23.29
CA GLN A 150 -13.23 -10.25 24.20
C GLN A 150 -11.95 -9.80 23.47
N ALA A 151 -11.64 -10.40 22.32
CA ALA A 151 -10.48 -10.04 21.51
C ALA A 151 -10.73 -8.81 20.63
N GLN A 152 -11.96 -8.31 20.51
CA GLN A 152 -12.33 -7.23 19.59
C GLN A 152 -11.40 -6.01 19.67
N GLY A 153 -11.08 -5.54 20.88
CA GLY A 153 -10.20 -4.38 21.08
C GLY A 153 -8.79 -4.62 20.55
N THR A 154 -8.25 -5.82 20.76
CA THR A 154 -6.91 -6.18 20.26
C THR A 154 -6.92 -6.41 18.75
N ALA A 155 -7.92 -7.13 18.24
CA ALA A 155 -8.13 -7.33 16.81
C ALA A 155 -8.27 -6.00 16.06
N THR A 156 -9.02 -5.04 16.64
CA THR A 156 -9.16 -3.69 16.09
C THR A 156 -7.83 -2.94 16.12
N ALA A 157 -7.06 -3.01 17.21
CA ALA A 157 -5.74 -2.38 17.28
C ALA A 157 -4.77 -2.96 16.23
N LEU A 158 -4.80 -4.28 16.02
CA LEU A 158 -4.03 -4.95 14.97
C LEU A 158 -4.51 -4.56 13.57
N LEU A 159 -5.81 -4.47 13.33
CA LEU A 159 -6.36 -3.97 12.07
C LEU A 159 -6.00 -2.49 11.85
N ASN A 160 -5.86 -1.69 12.90
CA ASN A 160 -5.39 -0.31 12.75
C ASN A 160 -3.88 -0.25 12.47
N ALA A 161 -3.09 -1.17 13.06
CA ALA A 161 -1.64 -1.23 12.89
C ALA A 161 -1.21 -1.87 11.56
N TYR A 162 -1.95 -2.86 11.08
CA TYR A 162 -1.64 -3.67 9.88
C TYR A 162 -2.63 -3.47 8.74
N GLY A 163 -3.80 -2.90 9.03
CA GLY A 163 -4.74 -2.52 7.99
C GLY A 163 -4.31 -1.26 7.28
N VAL A 164 -4.93 -1.05 6.12
CA VAL A 164 -4.71 0.12 5.27
C VAL A 164 -5.35 1.33 5.96
N THR A 165 -4.70 1.86 6.99
CA THR A 165 -4.80 3.29 7.27
C THR A 165 -3.81 3.97 6.35
N ASN A 166 -4.33 4.70 5.37
CA ASN A 166 -3.53 5.26 4.30
C ASN A 166 -2.68 6.42 4.82
N GLY A 167 -1.36 6.26 4.75
CA GLY A 167 -0.40 7.37 4.74
C GLY A 167 0.04 7.69 3.33
N ALA A 168 0.07 6.67 2.45
CA ALA A 168 0.57 6.76 1.09
C ALA A 168 -0.48 6.65 -0.01
N GLY A 169 -1.70 6.21 0.28
CA GLY A 169 -2.73 6.02 -0.73
C GLY A 169 -2.66 4.63 -1.38
N THR A 170 -3.71 4.32 -2.15
CA THR A 170 -3.62 3.30 -3.19
C THR A 170 -3.25 3.97 -4.49
N ARG A 171 -2.13 3.54 -5.05
CA ARG A 171 -1.62 4.06 -6.31
C ARG A 171 -1.96 3.07 -7.41
N MET A 172 -2.52 3.52 -8.53
CA MET A 172 -2.45 2.68 -9.72
C MET A 172 -0.99 2.55 -10.12
N ILE A 173 -0.56 1.32 -10.30
CA ILE A 173 0.79 0.89 -10.63
C ILE A 173 0.78 0.25 -12.01
N GLY A 174 -0.03 0.77 -12.92
CA GLY A 174 -0.20 0.26 -14.28
C GLY A 174 -1.66 0.22 -14.74
N PRO A 175 -1.91 -0.12 -16.01
CA PRO A 175 -3.25 -0.18 -16.63
C PRO A 175 -4.29 -1.01 -15.87
N ASN A 176 -3.82 -2.03 -15.14
CA ASN A 176 -4.64 -3.06 -14.51
C ASN A 176 -4.20 -3.37 -13.08
N ALA A 177 -3.36 -2.52 -12.49
CA ALA A 177 -2.70 -2.83 -11.24
C ALA A 177 -2.79 -1.64 -10.31
N TYR A 178 -3.04 -1.89 -9.03
CA TYR A 178 -2.98 -0.88 -7.97
C TYR A 178 -2.19 -1.44 -6.78
N MET A 179 -1.58 -0.58 -5.99
CA MET A 179 -0.89 -0.90 -4.73
C MET A 179 -1.52 -0.10 -3.61
N ASP A 180 -2.27 -0.72 -2.71
CA ASP A 180 -2.63 -0.07 -1.45
C ASP A 180 -1.38 -0.09 -0.55
N VAL A 181 -0.89 1.08 -0.14
CA VAL A 181 0.26 1.19 0.76
C VAL A 181 -0.21 1.65 2.13
N SER A 182 -0.25 0.71 3.09
CA SER A 182 -0.60 1.03 4.48
C SER A 182 0.43 1.96 5.13
N ASN A 183 0.06 2.61 6.23
CA ASN A 183 0.97 3.33 7.13
C ASN A 183 2.17 2.49 7.61
N SER A 184 2.06 1.16 7.60
CA SER A 184 3.12 0.20 7.93
C SER A 184 3.97 -0.24 6.73
N GLY A 185 3.77 0.37 5.56
CA GLY A 185 4.52 0.09 4.33
C GLY A 185 4.15 -1.23 3.68
N GLN A 186 2.93 -1.73 3.95
CA GLN A 186 2.44 -2.96 3.35
C GLN A 186 1.75 -2.66 2.04
N ILE A 187 2.05 -3.49 1.04
CA ILE A 187 1.48 -3.38 -0.30
C ILE A 187 0.39 -4.42 -0.53
N TYR A 188 -0.78 -3.98 -1.00
CA TYR A 188 -1.84 -4.84 -1.51
C TYR A 188 -1.97 -4.62 -3.02
N ALA A 189 -1.55 -5.62 -3.81
CA ALA A 189 -1.64 -5.58 -5.26
C ALA A 189 -2.71 -6.53 -5.80
N TRP A 190 -3.55 -6.03 -6.72
CA TRP A 190 -4.40 -6.85 -7.58
C TRP A 190 -3.82 -6.85 -8.99
N SER A 191 -3.53 -8.05 -9.51
CA SER A 191 -2.90 -8.40 -10.80
C SER A 191 -1.37 -8.45 -10.89
N SER A 192 -0.59 -7.84 -9.99
CA SER A 192 0.87 -7.99 -9.96
C SER A 192 1.34 -8.78 -8.74
N ARG A 193 2.43 -9.53 -8.93
CA ARG A 193 3.03 -10.40 -7.91
C ARG A 193 3.25 -9.60 -6.62
N TYR A 194 2.93 -10.17 -5.46
CA TYR A 194 3.45 -9.64 -4.20
C TYR A 194 4.97 -9.81 -4.23
N LEU A 195 5.71 -8.71 -4.43
CA LEU A 195 7.17 -8.71 -4.59
C LEU A 195 7.92 -8.39 -3.28
N GLY A 196 7.21 -8.43 -2.14
CA GLY A 196 7.76 -8.20 -0.79
C GLY A 196 7.18 -6.96 -0.10
N GLY A 197 7.77 -6.56 1.03
CA GLY A 197 7.60 -5.24 1.66
C GLY A 197 6.87 -5.17 3.01
N SER A 198 7.63 -5.10 4.10
CA SER A 198 7.32 -4.26 5.27
C SER A 198 8.68 -3.87 5.83
N PRO A 199 9.22 -2.73 5.38
CA PRO A 199 10.57 -2.35 5.74
C PRO A 199 10.65 -2.13 7.25
N GLY A 200 11.69 -2.67 7.89
CA GLY A 200 12.03 -2.30 9.26
C GLY A 200 12.87 -1.02 9.27
N GLY A 201 12.83 -0.27 10.39
CA GLY A 201 13.74 0.87 10.61
C GLY A 201 13.47 2.09 9.72
N TYR A 202 12.22 2.30 9.29
CA TYR A 202 11.82 3.57 8.69
C TYR A 202 11.45 4.60 9.76
N SER A 203 11.55 5.86 9.38
CA SER A 203 11.12 7.04 10.11
C SER A 203 9.93 7.68 9.40
N GLY A 204 9.00 8.22 10.19
CA GLY A 204 7.78 8.81 9.66
C GLY A 204 6.77 7.77 9.19
N ARG A 205 5.89 8.18 8.27
CA ARG A 205 4.88 7.31 7.64
C ARG A 205 5.19 7.13 6.17
N PHE A 206 4.69 6.07 5.53
CA PHE A 206 4.69 6.02 4.07
C PHE A 206 3.78 7.11 3.51
N THR A 207 4.23 7.81 2.47
CA THR A 207 3.51 8.93 1.86
C THR A 207 3.26 8.77 0.37
N ASP A 208 4.06 7.95 -0.32
CA ASP A 208 3.81 7.64 -1.72
C ASP A 208 4.40 6.30 -2.16
N ALA A 209 3.97 5.81 -3.32
CA ALA A 209 4.55 4.68 -4.01
C ALA A 209 4.47 4.83 -5.54
N LYS A 210 5.47 4.29 -6.24
CA LYS A 210 5.48 4.23 -7.70
C LYS A 210 6.00 2.89 -8.18
N VAL A 211 5.44 2.39 -9.28
CA VAL A 211 5.85 1.14 -9.91
C VAL A 211 6.91 1.38 -10.97
N THR A 212 7.66 0.34 -11.29
CA THR A 212 8.42 0.27 -12.54
C THR A 212 7.49 0.12 -13.74
N THR A 213 7.87 0.65 -14.90
CA THR A 213 7.12 0.59 -16.17
C THR A 213 6.74 -0.84 -16.61
N GLY A 214 7.48 -1.86 -16.17
CA GLY A 214 7.20 -3.27 -16.44
C GLY A 214 6.40 -4.01 -15.37
N ASP A 215 5.87 -3.32 -14.35
CA ASP A 215 5.06 -3.86 -13.25
C ASP A 215 5.72 -5.00 -12.44
N ASN A 216 7.05 -5.07 -12.47
CA ASN A 216 7.85 -6.13 -11.83
C ASN A 216 8.62 -5.64 -10.59
N GLY A 217 8.37 -4.41 -10.16
CA GLY A 217 9.02 -3.77 -9.02
C GLY A 217 8.36 -2.45 -8.67
N TYR A 218 8.67 -1.93 -7.49
CA TYR A 218 8.12 -0.67 -7.01
C TYR A 218 9.03 0.01 -5.98
N TRP A 219 8.79 1.30 -5.79
CA TRP A 219 9.37 2.14 -4.75
C TRP A 219 8.30 2.59 -3.76
N LEU A 220 8.66 2.65 -2.49
CA LEU A 220 7.91 3.29 -1.42
C LEU A 220 8.66 4.51 -0.91
N LEU A 221 7.96 5.61 -0.71
CA LEU A 221 8.45 6.84 -0.10
C LEU A 221 7.90 6.99 1.32
N THR A 222 8.75 7.40 2.27
CA THR A 222 8.30 7.87 3.59
C THR A 222 8.29 9.39 3.69
N SER A 223 7.54 9.91 4.67
CA SER A 223 7.49 11.33 5.00
C SER A 223 8.83 11.89 5.43
N ALA A 224 9.75 11.04 5.91
CA ALA A 224 11.14 11.38 6.21
C ALA A 224 12.08 11.27 5.00
N GLY A 225 11.55 11.02 3.80
CA GLY A 225 12.29 10.96 2.55
C GLY A 225 13.08 9.67 2.33
N GLN A 226 12.79 8.59 3.06
CA GLN A 226 13.40 7.28 2.78
C GLN A 226 12.71 6.61 1.59
N ILE A 227 13.50 5.92 0.76
CA ILE A 227 13.02 5.11 -0.35
C ILE A 227 13.29 3.64 -0.06
N TYR A 228 12.29 2.80 -0.29
CA TYR A 228 12.42 1.35 -0.26
C TYR A 228 12.05 0.78 -1.63
N ALA A 229 12.96 0.03 -2.24
CA ALA A 229 12.77 -0.57 -3.56
C ALA A 229 12.55 -2.09 -3.43
N TYR A 230 11.62 -2.62 -4.20
CA TYR A 230 11.22 -4.04 -4.18
C TYR A 230 11.05 -4.60 -5.59
N GLY A 231 11.12 -5.92 -5.72
CA GLY A 231 11.11 -6.59 -7.01
C GLY A 231 12.33 -6.19 -7.85
N ASN A 232 12.11 -5.79 -9.11
CA ASN A 232 13.17 -5.31 -9.99
C ASN A 232 13.41 -3.79 -9.93
N ALA A 233 12.75 -3.06 -9.04
CA ALA A 233 12.96 -1.62 -8.90
C ALA A 233 14.39 -1.35 -8.39
N PRO A 234 15.20 -0.55 -9.10
CA PRO A 234 16.53 -0.18 -8.62
C PRO A 234 16.42 0.84 -7.48
N TYR A 235 17.18 0.64 -6.39
CA TYR A 235 17.37 1.72 -5.41
C TYR A 235 18.36 2.75 -5.98
N LEU A 236 17.91 4.00 -6.17
CA LEU A 236 18.68 5.05 -6.84
C LEU A 236 19.09 6.19 -5.90
N GLY A 237 18.77 6.06 -4.61
CA GLY A 237 19.05 7.03 -3.55
C GLY A 237 17.81 7.41 -2.75
N GLY A 238 18.01 8.14 -1.67
CA GLY A 238 16.94 8.59 -0.79
C GLY A 238 17.54 9.30 0.42
N GLY A 239 16.74 9.47 1.46
CA GLY A 239 17.14 10.19 2.67
C GLY A 239 17.42 11.66 2.37
N ALA A 240 16.48 12.33 1.69
CA ALA A 240 16.56 13.77 1.46
C ALA A 240 16.90 14.46 2.79
N ALA A 241 18.07 15.07 2.89
CA ALA A 241 18.47 15.78 4.09
C ALA A 241 18.00 17.24 4.00
N GLY A 242 17.50 17.80 5.11
CA GLY A 242 17.15 19.21 5.19
C GLY A 242 15.86 19.60 4.46
N HIS A 243 14.94 18.65 4.23
CA HIS A 243 13.60 18.98 3.77
C HIS A 243 12.79 19.72 4.85
N THR A 244 11.93 20.63 4.39
CA THR A 244 10.96 21.34 5.22
C THR A 244 9.58 20.73 4.99
N GLY A 245 8.95 20.26 6.07
CA GLY A 245 7.70 19.49 5.99
C GLY A 245 7.92 18.05 5.55
N ASP A 246 6.83 17.28 5.45
CA ASP A 246 6.87 15.89 5.01
C ASP A 246 7.23 15.78 3.52
N LEU A 247 7.93 14.71 3.12
CA LEU A 247 7.94 14.26 1.73
C LEU A 247 6.58 13.64 1.41
N VAL A 248 5.89 14.15 0.40
CA VAL A 248 4.47 13.83 0.12
C VAL A 248 4.27 13.03 -1.17
N ALA A 249 5.18 13.13 -2.14
CA ALA A 249 4.99 12.51 -3.44
C ALA A 249 6.32 12.14 -4.13
N LEU A 250 6.26 11.15 -5.02
CA LEU A 250 7.34 10.49 -5.74
C LEU A 250 6.92 10.35 -7.20
N ALA A 251 7.77 10.69 -8.16
CA ALA A 251 7.52 10.39 -9.57
C ALA A 251 8.76 9.80 -10.24
N ALA A 252 8.60 8.69 -10.96
CA ALA A 252 9.70 7.96 -11.61
C ALA A 252 9.85 8.36 -13.09
N THR A 253 11.08 8.28 -13.59
CA THR A 253 11.36 8.44 -15.02
C THR A 253 10.86 7.22 -15.81
N PRO A 254 10.42 7.36 -17.09
CA PRO A 254 9.87 6.26 -17.90
C PRO A 254 10.81 5.06 -18.13
N ASN A 255 12.12 5.21 -17.88
CA ASN A 255 13.09 4.13 -18.01
C ASN A 255 13.45 3.47 -16.66
N ASP A 256 12.75 3.83 -15.59
CA ASP A 256 12.93 3.32 -14.23
C ASP A 256 14.35 3.57 -13.65
N GLN A 257 15.15 4.48 -14.23
CA GLN A 257 16.53 4.79 -13.81
C GLN A 257 16.66 6.07 -12.97
N GLY A 258 15.54 6.71 -12.64
CA GLY A 258 15.50 7.95 -11.86
C GLY A 258 14.14 8.19 -11.23
N TYR A 259 14.11 9.00 -10.18
CA TYR A 259 12.88 9.55 -9.61
C TYR A 259 13.11 10.89 -8.94
N VAL A 260 12.03 11.65 -8.80
CA VAL A 260 11.96 12.89 -8.03
C VAL A 260 11.05 12.71 -6.82
N MET A 261 11.45 13.26 -5.67
CA MET A 261 10.62 13.37 -4.47
C MET A 261 10.20 14.82 -4.26
N LEU A 262 8.97 15.04 -3.79
CA LEU A 262 8.41 16.35 -3.47
C LEU A 262 8.10 16.45 -1.98
N SER A 263 8.50 17.55 -1.35
CA SER A 263 8.08 17.92 0.00
C SER A 263 6.81 18.78 0.00
N ALA A 264 6.08 18.79 1.11
CA ALA A 264 4.91 19.63 1.34
C ALA A 264 5.21 21.14 1.20
N SER A 265 6.47 21.55 1.35
CA SER A 265 6.94 22.93 1.13
C SER A 265 7.34 23.23 -0.33
N GLY A 266 7.24 22.26 -1.22
CA GLY A 266 7.53 22.41 -2.65
C GLY A 266 8.98 22.11 -3.04
N GLN A 267 9.85 21.73 -2.11
CA GLN A 267 11.21 21.33 -2.45
C GLN A 267 11.20 20.00 -3.21
N VAL A 268 11.97 19.91 -4.29
CA VAL A 268 12.11 18.72 -5.13
C VAL A 268 13.52 18.15 -5.03
N TYR A 269 13.62 16.82 -4.87
CA TYR A 269 14.88 16.09 -4.75
C TYR A 269 14.96 15.03 -5.86
N ALA A 270 15.95 15.14 -6.74
CA ALA A 270 16.12 14.22 -7.87
C ALA A 270 17.22 13.18 -7.60
N TYR A 271 16.98 11.94 -8.01
CA TYR A 271 17.88 10.80 -7.82
C TYR A 271 18.02 9.98 -9.11
N GLY A 272 19.11 9.22 -9.22
CA GLY A 272 19.44 8.47 -10.42
C GLY A 272 19.66 9.39 -11.62
N ASN A 273 19.02 9.09 -12.75
CA ASN A 273 19.07 9.92 -13.97
C ASN A 273 17.96 10.97 -14.06
N ALA A 274 17.11 11.13 -13.04
CA ALA A 274 16.05 12.12 -13.05
C ALA A 274 16.63 13.54 -13.05
N GLY A 275 16.09 14.41 -13.92
CA GLY A 275 16.47 15.82 -13.95
C GLY A 275 15.78 16.63 -12.84
N TYR A 276 16.50 17.58 -12.26
CA TYR A 276 15.89 18.65 -11.46
C TYR A 276 15.53 19.82 -12.37
N PHE A 277 14.24 20.15 -12.46
CA PHE A 277 13.73 21.22 -13.35
C PHE A 277 13.20 22.44 -12.59
N GLY A 278 13.11 22.37 -11.27
CA GLY A 278 12.65 23.46 -10.39
C GLY A 278 11.80 22.98 -9.21
N GLY A 279 11.54 23.88 -8.28
CA GLY A 279 10.69 23.61 -7.11
C GLY A 279 10.46 24.90 -6.32
N SER A 280 9.67 24.79 -5.25
CA SER A 280 9.33 25.89 -4.32
C SER A 280 8.94 27.20 -5.03
N PRO A 281 7.95 27.18 -5.95
CA PRO A 281 7.52 28.39 -6.64
C PRO A 281 7.00 29.43 -5.65
N ALA A 282 7.36 30.69 -5.89
CA ALA A 282 6.91 31.80 -5.06
C ALA A 282 5.40 32.00 -5.16
N GLY A 283 4.75 32.32 -4.04
CA GLY A 283 3.31 32.60 -4.01
C GLY A 283 2.41 31.36 -4.16
N ALA A 284 2.95 30.15 -4.00
CA ALA A 284 2.13 28.95 -3.86
C ALA A 284 1.23 29.07 -2.62
N GLY A 285 -0.05 28.78 -2.83
CA GLY A 285 -1.08 28.71 -1.80
C GLY A 285 -1.30 27.27 -1.36
N GLY A 286 -1.34 27.07 -0.04
CA GLY A 286 -1.46 25.75 0.57
C GLY A 286 -0.17 24.94 0.52
N GLU A 287 -0.27 23.68 0.93
CA GLU A 287 0.84 22.73 0.86
C GLU A 287 0.90 22.09 -0.52
N PHE A 288 2.08 21.63 -0.91
CA PHE A 288 2.22 20.77 -2.07
C PHE A 288 1.67 19.38 -1.74
N THR A 289 0.92 18.79 -2.67
CA THR A 289 0.23 17.52 -2.45
C THR A 289 0.69 16.43 -3.41
N ASP A 290 1.16 16.80 -4.61
CA ASP A 290 1.49 15.80 -5.63
C ASP A 290 2.55 16.27 -6.64
N ILE A 291 3.28 15.31 -7.23
CA ILE A 291 4.22 15.49 -8.33
C ILE A 291 4.02 14.42 -9.39
N GLU A 292 3.95 14.81 -10.65
CA GLU A 292 3.81 13.85 -11.75
C GLU A 292 4.81 14.12 -12.89
N MET A 293 5.45 13.05 -13.36
CA MET A 293 6.49 13.11 -14.41
C MET A 293 5.86 13.19 -15.81
N THR A 294 6.48 13.93 -16.72
CA THR A 294 6.07 13.91 -18.13
C THR A 294 6.38 12.55 -18.78
N PRO A 295 5.65 12.12 -19.83
CA PRO A 295 5.95 10.88 -20.54
C PRO A 295 7.36 10.79 -21.14
N THR A 296 8.04 11.94 -21.30
CA THR A 296 9.43 11.99 -21.78
C THR A 296 10.44 11.85 -20.65
N GLY A 297 10.03 12.02 -19.39
CA GLY A 297 10.91 12.09 -18.22
C GLY A 297 11.75 13.38 -18.13
N ARG A 298 11.46 14.40 -18.95
CA ARG A 298 12.24 15.66 -19.01
C ARG A 298 11.51 16.87 -18.44
N GLY A 299 10.49 16.61 -17.64
CA GLY A 299 9.68 17.62 -16.97
C GLY A 299 8.76 16.97 -15.95
N TYR A 300 8.13 17.80 -15.12
CA TYR A 300 7.11 17.38 -14.18
C TYR A 300 6.14 18.51 -13.85
N TRP A 301 4.97 18.13 -13.33
CA TRP A 301 4.00 19.03 -12.72
C TRP A 301 4.06 18.91 -11.20
N LEU A 302 3.96 20.05 -10.50
CA LEU A 302 3.70 20.11 -9.07
C LEU A 302 2.25 20.56 -8.83
N LEU A 303 1.59 19.97 -7.84
CA LEU A 303 0.23 20.32 -7.42
C LEU A 303 0.21 20.83 -5.98
N THR A 304 -0.61 21.84 -5.72
CA THR A 304 -0.91 22.30 -4.35
C THR A 304 -2.30 21.89 -3.89
N SER A 305 -2.51 21.92 -2.58
CA SER A 305 -3.81 21.69 -1.94
C SER A 305 -4.86 22.74 -2.29
N ALA A 306 -4.43 23.90 -2.81
CA ALA A 306 -5.29 24.94 -3.38
C ALA A 306 -5.63 24.69 -4.86
N GLY A 307 -5.11 23.60 -5.44
CA GLY A 307 -5.30 23.21 -6.83
C GLY A 307 -4.41 23.94 -7.83
N GLN A 308 -3.41 24.69 -7.38
CA GLN A 308 -2.46 25.34 -8.29
C GLN A 308 -1.54 24.29 -8.90
N VAL A 309 -1.29 24.40 -10.21
CA VAL A 309 -0.39 23.51 -10.95
C VAL A 309 0.80 24.32 -11.45
N TYR A 310 2.01 23.80 -11.24
CA TYR A 310 3.26 24.38 -11.71
C TYR A 310 3.97 23.40 -12.63
N ALA A 311 4.25 23.81 -13.87
CA ALA A 311 4.89 22.96 -14.88
C ALA A 311 6.37 23.32 -15.00
N TYR A 312 7.24 22.31 -15.02
CA TYR A 312 8.70 22.46 -15.14
C TYR A 312 9.27 21.57 -16.24
N GLY A 313 10.39 21.98 -16.83
CA GLY A 313 11.04 21.25 -17.93
C GLY A 313 10.18 21.28 -19.19
N ASP A 314 9.90 20.11 -19.77
CA ASP A 314 9.02 19.97 -20.94
C ASP A 314 7.53 19.74 -20.61
N ALA A 315 7.13 19.92 -19.35
CA ALA A 315 5.73 19.82 -18.93
C ALA A 315 4.90 21.00 -19.47
N GLY A 316 3.76 20.69 -20.12
CA GLY A 316 2.81 21.70 -20.59
C GLY A 316 1.82 22.12 -19.50
N PHE A 317 1.56 23.41 -19.32
CA PHE A 317 0.52 23.87 -18.40
C PHE A 317 -0.86 23.88 -19.09
N PHE A 318 -1.81 23.11 -18.57
CA PHE A 318 -3.15 22.95 -19.17
C PHE A 318 -4.28 23.58 -18.35
N GLY A 319 -3.95 24.15 -17.18
CA GLY A 319 -4.89 24.79 -16.26
C GLY A 319 -4.72 24.33 -14.81
N GLY A 320 -5.43 24.97 -13.90
CA GLY A 320 -5.37 24.68 -12.48
C GLY A 320 -6.28 25.65 -11.71
N SER A 321 -6.14 25.66 -10.39
CA SER A 321 -6.92 26.50 -9.47
C SER A 321 -8.42 26.43 -9.74
N PRO A 322 -9.03 25.23 -9.72
CA PRO A 322 -10.46 25.10 -9.96
C PRO A 322 -11.26 25.97 -8.98
N GLY A 323 -12.36 26.55 -9.44
CA GLY A 323 -13.30 27.26 -8.57
C GLY A 323 -14.27 26.29 -7.88
N GLY A 324 -14.72 26.64 -6.67
CA GLY A 324 -15.87 25.97 -6.03
C GLY A 324 -15.66 24.51 -5.61
N PHE A 325 -14.40 24.08 -5.41
CA PHE A 325 -14.11 22.78 -4.82
C PHE A 325 -14.27 22.83 -3.29
N THR A 326 -14.73 21.72 -2.73
CA THR A 326 -14.95 21.55 -1.29
C THR A 326 -13.76 20.80 -0.71
N ARG A 327 -13.14 21.39 0.33
CA ARG A 327 -11.89 20.90 0.96
C ARG A 327 -10.70 20.87 -0.01
N ALA A 328 -9.50 20.52 0.47
CA ALA A 328 -8.28 20.57 -0.34
C ALA A 328 -8.32 19.69 -1.60
N ILE A 329 -7.58 20.08 -2.64
CA ILE A 329 -7.12 19.18 -3.71
C ILE A 329 -6.10 18.20 -3.13
N THR A 330 -6.17 16.92 -3.52
CA THR A 330 -5.33 15.86 -2.95
C THR A 330 -4.35 15.25 -3.94
N ALA A 331 -4.73 15.08 -5.20
CA ALA A 331 -3.88 14.41 -6.19
C ALA A 331 -4.18 14.87 -7.62
N MET A 332 -3.22 14.58 -8.51
CA MET A 332 -3.36 14.73 -9.94
C MET A 332 -2.97 13.46 -10.68
N SER A 333 -3.46 13.31 -11.91
CA SER A 333 -2.98 12.24 -12.80
C SER A 333 -2.96 12.72 -14.26
N PRO A 334 -1.81 12.62 -14.96
CA PRO A 334 -1.70 13.02 -16.36
C PRO A 334 -2.34 12.00 -17.30
N THR A 335 -2.76 12.48 -18.47
CA THR A 335 -3.11 11.59 -19.58
C THR A 335 -1.87 10.84 -20.08
N PRO A 336 -2.01 9.64 -20.66
CA PRO A 336 -0.86 8.86 -21.14
C PRO A 336 0.02 9.59 -22.16
N ASP A 337 -0.56 10.50 -22.96
CA ASP A 337 0.16 11.32 -23.93
C ASP A 337 0.75 12.61 -23.33
N GLY A 338 0.49 12.89 -22.05
CA GLY A 338 0.98 14.06 -21.32
C GLY A 338 0.40 15.39 -21.79
N ARG A 339 -0.73 15.37 -22.52
CA ARG A 339 -1.39 16.58 -23.07
C ARG A 339 -2.57 17.08 -22.24
N GLY A 340 -2.74 16.53 -21.04
CA GLY A 340 -3.79 16.88 -20.10
C GLY A 340 -3.59 16.19 -18.76
N TYR A 341 -4.42 16.52 -17.79
CA TYR A 341 -4.47 15.87 -16.49
C TYR A 341 -5.83 16.05 -15.82
N VAL A 342 -6.11 15.20 -14.85
CA VAL A 342 -7.21 15.34 -13.89
C VAL A 342 -6.67 15.74 -12.53
N LEU A 343 -7.41 16.57 -11.80
CA LEU A 343 -7.22 16.87 -10.38
C LEU A 343 -8.40 16.32 -9.58
N VAL A 344 -8.18 15.93 -8.32
CA VAL A 344 -9.27 15.50 -7.42
C VAL A 344 -9.23 16.20 -6.06
N SER A 345 -10.39 16.53 -5.49
CA SER A 345 -10.52 17.04 -4.12
C SER A 345 -10.68 15.92 -3.08
N LYS A 346 -10.52 16.26 -1.79
CA LYS A 346 -10.85 15.39 -0.64
C LYS A 346 -12.28 14.85 -0.65
N THR A 347 -13.20 15.49 -1.36
CA THR A 347 -14.60 15.07 -1.51
C THR A 347 -14.85 14.30 -2.80
N GLY A 348 -13.82 14.09 -3.62
CA GLY A 348 -13.89 13.38 -4.88
C GLY A 348 -14.35 14.24 -6.06
N GLN A 349 -14.42 15.56 -5.93
CA GLN A 349 -14.70 16.43 -7.08
C GLN A 349 -13.52 16.36 -8.05
N VAL A 350 -13.78 16.00 -9.30
CA VAL A 350 -12.75 15.84 -10.34
C VAL A 350 -12.79 17.01 -11.33
N TYR A 351 -11.62 17.51 -11.69
CA TYR A 351 -11.44 18.61 -12.64
C TYR A 351 -10.48 18.17 -13.74
N ALA A 352 -10.92 18.21 -15.00
CA ALA A 352 -10.14 17.77 -16.15
C ALA A 352 -9.61 18.97 -16.95
N TYR A 353 -8.35 18.90 -17.36
CA TYR A 353 -7.64 19.96 -18.09
C TYR A 353 -6.91 19.40 -19.32
N GLY A 354 -6.71 20.26 -20.33
CA GLY A 354 -6.08 19.85 -21.59
C GLY A 354 -6.97 18.89 -22.36
N ASN A 355 -6.41 17.76 -22.81
CA ASN A 355 -7.18 16.70 -23.48
C ASN A 355 -7.78 15.66 -22.52
N ALA A 356 -7.60 15.81 -21.20
CA ALA A 356 -8.21 14.90 -20.24
C ALA A 356 -9.74 15.00 -20.30
N SER A 357 -10.41 13.84 -20.34
CA SER A 357 -11.88 13.78 -20.34
C SER A 357 -12.43 13.62 -18.92
N PHE A 358 -13.40 14.45 -18.53
CA PHE A 358 -14.19 14.23 -17.31
C PHE A 358 -15.16 13.06 -17.51
N LYS A 359 -15.14 12.09 -16.58
CA LYS A 359 -15.96 10.86 -16.60
C LYS A 359 -16.88 10.70 -15.38
N GLY A 360 -16.83 11.64 -14.43
CA GLY A 360 -17.60 11.61 -13.18
C GLY A 360 -16.75 11.93 -11.95
N GLY A 361 -17.38 11.98 -10.79
CA GLY A 361 -16.71 12.28 -9.52
C GLY A 361 -17.73 12.34 -8.39
N SER A 362 -17.31 12.88 -7.25
CA SER A 362 -18.12 13.07 -6.04
C SER A 362 -18.90 11.81 -5.64
N PRO A 363 -18.21 10.68 -5.40
CA PRO A 363 -18.88 9.44 -5.05
C PRO A 363 -19.67 9.58 -3.74
N VAL A 364 -20.76 8.83 -3.66
CA VAL A 364 -21.58 8.70 -2.44
C VAL A 364 -21.06 7.57 -1.56
N GLY A 365 -21.36 7.63 -0.25
CA GLY A 365 -20.98 6.57 0.69
C GLY A 365 -19.47 6.46 0.95
N VAL A 366 -18.71 7.53 0.75
CA VAL A 366 -17.28 7.58 1.05
C VAL A 366 -17.07 7.54 2.56
N SER A 367 -16.37 6.51 3.02
CA SER A 367 -15.75 6.45 4.34
C SER A 367 -14.36 7.10 4.25
N GLY A 368 -14.14 8.14 5.04
CA GLY A 368 -12.91 8.94 4.98
C GLY A 368 -12.92 10.00 3.88
N GLU A 369 -11.76 10.25 3.28
CA GLU A 369 -11.57 11.31 2.27
C GLU A 369 -10.97 10.73 1.00
N ILE A 370 -11.27 11.28 -0.18
CA ILE A 370 -10.56 10.89 -1.40
C ILE A 370 -9.11 11.36 -1.33
N THR A 371 -8.17 10.43 -1.41
CA THR A 371 -6.74 10.68 -1.26
C THR A 371 -5.98 10.67 -2.57
N ASP A 372 -6.51 10.02 -3.61
CA ASP A 372 -5.78 9.86 -4.86
C ASP A 372 -6.70 9.64 -6.08
N ILE A 373 -6.16 9.88 -7.27
CA ILE A 373 -6.77 9.66 -8.58
C ILE A 373 -5.74 9.07 -9.55
N SER A 374 -6.14 8.14 -10.41
CA SER A 374 -5.30 7.70 -11.51
C SER A 374 -6.05 7.56 -12.81
N TYR A 375 -5.48 8.14 -13.86
CA TYR A 375 -5.94 8.01 -15.23
C TYR A 375 -5.64 6.61 -15.79
N THR A 376 -6.55 6.06 -16.58
CA THR A 376 -6.34 4.79 -17.28
C THR A 376 -5.66 5.03 -18.64
N PRO A 377 -5.06 4.01 -19.28
CA PRO A 377 -4.52 4.16 -20.63
C PRO A 377 -5.55 4.51 -21.70
N GLY A 378 -6.83 4.26 -21.45
CA GLY A 378 -7.91 4.67 -22.34
C GLY A 378 -8.39 6.08 -22.02
N SER A 379 -9.50 6.22 -21.29
CA SER A 379 -10.07 7.55 -21.01
C SER A 379 -10.81 7.68 -19.66
N GLY A 380 -10.71 6.68 -18.80
CA GLY A 380 -11.30 6.65 -17.47
C GLY A 380 -10.31 6.98 -16.36
N TYR A 381 -10.78 6.89 -15.13
CA TYR A 381 -9.95 7.02 -13.95
C TYR A 381 -10.55 6.31 -12.74
N LEU A 382 -9.68 5.96 -11.81
CA LEU A 382 -10.01 5.41 -10.50
C LEU A 382 -9.78 6.49 -9.43
N LEU A 383 -10.73 6.67 -8.52
CA LEU A 383 -10.53 7.40 -7.27
C LEU A 383 -10.38 6.43 -6.11
N ILE A 384 -9.63 6.84 -5.09
CA ILE A 384 -9.59 6.10 -3.83
C ILE A 384 -9.77 6.98 -2.59
N SER A 385 -10.48 6.45 -1.58
CA SER A 385 -10.57 7.02 -0.24
C SER A 385 -9.48 6.57 0.75
N SER A 386 -9.30 7.33 1.81
CA SER A 386 -8.41 7.03 2.94
C SER A 386 -8.78 5.75 3.69
N SER A 387 -9.97 5.18 3.45
CA SER A 387 -10.41 3.89 4.00
C SER A 387 -10.22 2.71 3.03
N GLY A 388 -9.64 2.95 1.85
CA GLY A 388 -9.40 1.91 0.85
C GLY A 388 -10.56 1.70 -0.13
N GLN A 389 -11.56 2.59 -0.18
CA GLN A 389 -12.69 2.44 -1.11
C GLN A 389 -12.35 3.01 -2.50
N HIS A 390 -12.65 2.25 -3.53
CA HIS A 390 -12.36 2.47 -4.93
C HIS A 390 -13.62 2.89 -5.70
N TYR A 391 -13.45 3.89 -6.56
CA TYR A 391 -14.54 4.42 -7.41
C TYR A 391 -14.04 4.58 -8.83
N GLY A 392 -14.49 3.70 -9.73
CA GLY A 392 -14.13 3.72 -11.14
C GLY A 392 -15.09 4.57 -11.97
N TYR A 393 -14.53 5.34 -12.91
CA TYR A 393 -15.27 6.16 -13.87
C TYR A 393 -14.78 5.92 -15.29
N GLY A 394 -15.70 5.92 -16.26
CA GLY A 394 -15.37 5.66 -17.66
C GLY A 394 -15.04 4.19 -17.91
N ASP A 395 -13.86 3.92 -18.48
CA ASP A 395 -13.36 2.57 -18.75
C ASP A 395 -12.57 1.97 -17.58
N ALA A 396 -12.46 2.68 -16.45
CA ALA A 396 -11.78 2.19 -15.28
C ALA A 396 -12.52 0.97 -14.72
N PRO A 397 -11.87 -0.20 -14.58
CA PRO A 397 -12.51 -1.40 -14.10
C PRO A 397 -12.98 -1.20 -12.65
N PHE A 398 -14.22 -1.60 -12.34
CA PHE A 398 -14.68 -1.68 -10.96
C PHE A 398 -14.02 -2.89 -10.29
N ILE A 399 -13.11 -2.60 -9.38
CA ILE A 399 -12.20 -3.58 -8.73
C ILE A 399 -12.71 -4.04 -7.35
N GLY A 400 -13.91 -3.62 -6.95
CA GLY A 400 -14.49 -3.91 -5.64
C GLY A 400 -14.00 -2.97 -4.54
N ASN A 401 -14.81 -2.82 -3.50
CA ASN A 401 -14.45 -2.13 -2.26
C ASN A 401 -14.15 -3.17 -1.18
N PRO A 402 -13.22 -2.92 -0.23
CA PRO A 402 -13.29 -3.61 1.07
C PRO A 402 -14.71 -3.39 1.57
N SER A 403 -15.48 -4.47 1.72
CA SER A 403 -16.95 -4.33 1.78
C SER A 403 -17.33 -3.30 2.85
N GLY A 404 -18.24 -2.38 2.54
CA GLY A 404 -18.52 -1.23 3.42
C GLY A 404 -19.00 0.01 2.66
N ALA A 405 -18.62 0.15 1.38
CA ALA A 405 -19.38 0.95 0.41
C ALA A 405 -20.22 0.02 -0.45
N ASN A 406 -21.52 0.01 -0.19
CA ASN A 406 -22.51 -0.58 -1.08
C ASN A 406 -22.49 0.21 -2.40
N PRO A 407 -22.50 -0.43 -3.59
CA PRO A 407 -22.67 0.28 -4.84
C PRO A 407 -24.14 0.61 -5.03
N PHE A 408 -24.60 1.72 -4.46
CA PHE A 408 -25.81 2.42 -4.90
C PHE A 408 -25.62 3.93 -4.74
#